data_AF-A0A1V6FID7-F1
#
_entry.id   AF-A0A1V6FID7-F1
#
_cell.length_a   1.000
_cell.length_b   1.000
_cell.length_c   1.000
_cell.angle_alpha   90.00
_cell.angle_beta   90.00
_cell.angle_gamma   90.00
#
_symmetry.space_group_name_H-M   'P 1'
#
loop_
_entity.id
_entity.type
_entity.pdbx_description
1 polymer ?
#
loop_
_entity_poly.entity_id
_entity_poly.type
_entity_poly.pdbx_seq_one_letter_code
_entity_poly.pdbx_strand_id
1 'polypeptide(L)'
;MSKKEIIVGIYWQIDDELLCNKEVAEIKESTFEIFDDNGKCIQTVEYKKDNVSRISSTFGHDSIWEKFYTRKYKNADYATHPRGRVLYDLQNNRHIIFADKCVTQDNILKLVEAFEIGGSEYTVERDFHYMCDKCVADYEEDNGSIFDD
;
A
#
# COMPACT_ATOMS: atom_id res chain seq x y z
N MET A 1 -15.00 24.23 -4.94
CA MET A 1 -13.74 23.48 -5.17
C MET A 1 -14.11 22.06 -5.54
N SER A 2 -13.44 21.46 -6.54
CA SER A 2 -13.74 20.10 -6.98
C SER A 2 -13.27 19.10 -5.94
N LYS A 3 -14.16 18.19 -5.55
CA LYS A 3 -13.83 16.94 -4.86
C LYS A 3 -12.69 16.24 -5.62
N LYS A 4 -11.63 15.83 -4.92
CA LYS A 4 -10.57 14.99 -5.50
C LYS A 4 -10.68 13.60 -4.90
N GLU A 5 -10.89 12.62 -5.76
CA GLU A 5 -10.88 11.20 -5.39
C GLU A 5 -9.50 10.63 -5.69
N ILE A 6 -8.99 9.85 -4.74
CA ILE A 6 -7.72 9.12 -4.85
C ILE A 6 -7.93 7.68 -4.39
N ILE A 7 -7.13 6.76 -4.89
CA ILE A 7 -7.18 5.36 -4.48
C ILE A 7 -5.90 5.05 -3.70
N VAL A 8 -6.08 4.58 -2.47
CA VAL A 8 -4.99 4.09 -1.61
C VAL A 8 -5.24 2.62 -1.28
N GLY A 9 -4.24 1.93 -0.78
CA GLY A 9 -4.40 0.50 -0.54
C GLY A 9 -3.14 -0.24 -0.18
N ILE A 10 -3.31 -1.53 0.02
CA ILE A 10 -2.23 -2.49 0.18
C ILE A 10 -2.28 -3.53 -0.92
N TYR A 11 -1.13 -4.13 -1.20
CA TYR A 11 -1.03 -5.14 -2.23
C TYR A 11 -0.03 -6.24 -1.89
N TRP A 12 -0.17 -7.36 -2.59
CA TRP A 12 0.79 -8.45 -2.70
C TRP A 12 0.98 -8.81 -4.16
N GLN A 13 2.20 -9.24 -4.49
CA GLN A 13 2.52 -9.85 -5.76
C GLN A 13 2.88 -11.31 -5.52
N ILE A 14 2.11 -12.21 -6.13
CA ILE A 14 2.33 -13.66 -6.01
C ILE A 14 2.40 -14.21 -7.43
N ASP A 15 3.60 -14.63 -7.83
CA ASP A 15 3.90 -14.99 -9.22
C ASP A 15 3.47 -13.85 -10.18
N ASP A 16 2.52 -14.13 -11.08
CA ASP A 16 1.94 -13.16 -12.03
C ASP A 16 0.68 -12.46 -11.51
N GLU A 17 0.16 -12.87 -10.35
CA GLU A 17 -1.06 -12.36 -9.75
C GLU A 17 -0.77 -11.13 -8.87
N LEU A 18 -1.55 -10.06 -9.09
CA LEU A 18 -1.55 -8.86 -8.27
C LEU A 18 -2.80 -8.88 -7.39
N LEU A 19 -2.60 -9.04 -6.08
CA LEU A 19 -3.66 -8.94 -5.09
C LEU A 19 -3.69 -7.53 -4.53
N CYS A 20 -4.85 -6.89 -4.50
CA CYS A 20 -5.01 -5.55 -3.96
C CYS A 20 -6.21 -5.48 -3.03
N ASN A 21 -6.07 -4.72 -1.95
CA ASN A 21 -7.19 -4.21 -1.17
C ASN A 21 -7.15 -2.68 -1.29
N LYS A 22 -8.16 -2.13 -1.97
CA LYS A 22 -8.21 -0.71 -2.35
C LYS A 22 -9.24 0.00 -1.49
N GLU A 23 -8.98 1.26 -1.21
CA GLU A 23 -9.90 2.17 -0.52
C GLU A 23 -9.92 3.49 -1.28
N VAL A 24 -11.11 4.07 -1.39
CA VAL A 24 -11.27 5.38 -2.02
C VAL A 24 -11.18 6.43 -0.94
N ALA A 25 -10.32 7.43 -1.15
CA ALA A 25 -10.23 8.59 -0.31
C ALA A 25 -10.71 9.84 -1.05
N GLU A 26 -11.64 10.56 -0.43
CA GLU A 26 -12.20 11.81 -0.93
C GLU A 26 -11.58 12.98 -0.18
N ILE A 27 -10.79 13.79 -0.88
CA ILE A 27 -10.11 14.95 -0.31
C ILE A 27 -11.00 16.19 -0.45
N LYS A 28 -11.23 16.85 0.68
CA LYS A 28 -11.92 18.14 0.82
C LYS A 28 -10.92 19.22 1.27
N GLU A 29 -11.41 20.43 1.46
CA GLU A 29 -10.54 21.59 1.76
C GLU A 29 -9.67 21.40 3.00
N SER A 30 -10.19 20.79 4.07
CA SER A 30 -9.48 20.59 5.34
C SER A 30 -9.58 19.17 5.89
N THR A 31 -10.35 18.32 5.22
CA THR A 31 -10.59 16.94 5.63
C THR A 31 -10.37 15.97 4.48
N PHE A 32 -10.18 14.70 4.80
CA PHE A 32 -10.44 13.62 3.86
C PHE A 32 -11.31 12.55 4.51
N GLU A 33 -12.03 11.81 3.69
CA GLU A 33 -12.86 10.68 4.08
C GLU A 33 -12.39 9.44 3.34
N ILE A 34 -12.30 8.29 4.00
CA ILE A 34 -11.96 7.00 3.40
C ILE A 34 -13.21 6.13 3.38
N PHE A 35 -13.44 5.46 2.25
CA PHE A 35 -14.60 4.62 1.99
C PHE A 35 -14.16 3.18 1.69
N ASP A 36 -14.94 2.23 2.20
CA ASP A 36 -14.81 0.81 1.84
C ASP A 36 -15.44 0.51 0.47
N ASP A 37 -15.31 -0.75 0.01
CA ASP A 37 -15.84 -1.23 -1.26
C ASP A 37 -17.37 -1.11 -1.41
N ASN A 38 -18.10 -0.92 -0.30
CA ASN A 38 -19.55 -0.72 -0.32
C ASN A 38 -19.93 0.77 -0.32
N GLY A 39 -18.94 1.68 -0.38
CA GLY A 39 -19.14 3.12 -0.30
C GLY A 39 -19.47 3.61 1.12
N LYS A 40 -19.21 2.81 2.16
CA LYS A 40 -19.38 3.24 3.55
C LYS A 40 -18.14 4.03 3.98
N CYS A 41 -18.35 5.24 4.49
CA CYS A 41 -17.28 6.01 5.14
C CYS A 41 -16.81 5.28 6.41
N ILE A 42 -15.53 4.93 6.43
CA ILE A 42 -14.87 4.19 7.52
C ILE A 42 -13.88 5.05 8.30
N GLN A 43 -13.43 6.16 7.73
CA GLN A 43 -12.56 7.12 8.42
C GLN A 43 -12.82 8.54 7.93
N THR A 44 -12.77 9.50 8.85
CA THR A 44 -12.76 10.93 8.54
C THR A 44 -11.62 11.59 9.32
N VAL A 45 -10.80 12.39 8.66
CA VAL A 45 -9.60 12.99 9.27
C VAL A 45 -9.55 14.49 8.96
N GLU A 46 -9.31 15.32 9.98
CA GLU A 46 -9.08 16.77 9.84
C GLU A 46 -7.60 17.04 9.55
N TYR A 47 -7.11 16.61 8.38
CA TYR A 47 -5.66 16.51 8.10
C TYR A 47 -4.86 17.81 8.29
N LYS A 48 -5.49 18.98 8.07
CA LYS A 48 -4.84 20.28 8.32
C LYS A 48 -4.65 20.58 9.81
N LYS A 49 -5.61 20.19 10.64
CA LYS A 49 -5.57 20.42 12.09
C LYS A 49 -4.74 19.37 12.80
N ASP A 50 -4.84 18.13 12.33
CA ASP A 50 -4.15 16.98 12.91
C ASP A 50 -2.71 16.83 12.38
N ASN A 51 -2.26 17.76 11.52
CA ASN A 51 -0.95 17.76 10.85
C ASN A 51 -0.64 16.45 10.10
N VAL A 52 -1.67 15.86 9.49
CA VAL A 52 -1.54 14.64 8.68
C VAL A 52 -1.14 15.03 7.26
N SER A 53 0.00 14.50 6.81
CA SER A 53 0.58 14.79 5.49
C SER A 53 0.34 13.71 4.45
N ARG A 54 -0.19 12.54 4.85
CA ARG A 54 -0.37 11.37 3.98
C ARG A 54 -1.70 10.70 4.24
N ILE A 55 -2.32 10.19 3.17
CA ILE A 55 -3.47 9.30 3.24
C ILE A 55 -3.00 7.89 2.94
N SER A 56 -3.29 6.95 3.81
CA SER A 56 -2.91 5.53 3.69
C SER A 56 -4.14 4.66 3.92
N SER A 57 -4.09 3.43 3.41
CA SER A 57 -5.09 2.40 3.71
C SER A 57 -5.30 2.24 5.22
N THR A 58 -6.56 2.07 5.62
CA THR A 58 -6.94 1.85 7.02
C THR A 58 -6.64 0.43 7.49
N PHE A 59 -6.42 -0.49 6.53
CA PHE A 59 -6.14 -1.89 6.82
C PHE A 59 -4.64 -2.21 6.92
N GLY A 60 -4.34 -3.18 7.79
CA GLY A 60 -3.05 -3.87 7.89
C GLY A 60 -2.98 -5.09 6.97
N HIS A 61 -1.77 -5.44 6.52
CA HIS A 61 -1.52 -6.61 5.66
C HIS A 61 -1.94 -7.91 6.32
N ASP A 62 -1.59 -8.10 7.58
CA ASP A 62 -1.99 -9.23 8.42
C ASP A 62 -3.52 -9.45 8.42
N SER A 63 -4.28 -8.39 8.68
CA SER A 63 -5.75 -8.45 8.81
C SER A 63 -6.44 -8.85 7.51
N ILE A 64 -5.94 -8.35 6.38
CA ILE A 64 -6.48 -8.65 5.05
C ILE A 64 -6.05 -10.04 4.59
N TRP A 65 -4.80 -10.43 4.89
CA TRP A 65 -4.29 -11.76 4.58
C TRP A 65 -5.07 -12.85 5.30
N GLU A 66 -5.24 -12.71 6.62
CA GLU A 66 -5.99 -13.67 7.44
C GLU A 66 -7.42 -13.84 6.91
N LYS A 67 -8.06 -12.72 6.57
CA LYS A 67 -9.45 -12.70 6.13
C LYS A 67 -9.66 -13.35 4.76
N PHE A 68 -8.77 -13.12 3.81
CA PHE A 68 -9.03 -13.45 2.39
C PHE A 68 -8.07 -14.47 1.78
N TYR A 69 -6.83 -14.57 2.27
CA TYR A 69 -5.73 -15.21 1.54
C TYR A 69 -5.18 -16.46 2.23
N THR A 70 -5.26 -16.58 3.55
CA THR A 70 -4.76 -17.76 4.30
C THR A 70 -5.33 -19.10 3.80
N ARG A 71 -6.60 -19.13 3.36
CA ARG A 71 -7.20 -20.36 2.82
C ARG A 71 -6.66 -20.74 1.45
N LYS A 72 -6.33 -19.74 0.61
CA LYS A 72 -5.80 -19.92 -0.75
C LYS A 72 -4.31 -20.25 -0.70
N TYR A 73 -3.54 -19.57 0.15
CA TYR A 73 -2.08 -19.71 0.27
C TYR A 73 -1.69 -20.30 1.63
N LYS A 74 -1.97 -21.61 1.81
CA LYS A 74 -1.86 -22.30 3.11
C LYS A 74 -0.46 -22.33 3.74
N ASN A 75 0.58 -22.17 2.93
CA ASN A 75 1.98 -22.27 3.34
C ASN A 75 2.70 -20.92 3.30
N ALA A 76 1.95 -19.81 3.24
CA ALA A 76 2.49 -18.47 3.18
C ALA A 76 1.81 -17.58 4.21
N ASP A 77 2.60 -16.70 4.83
CA ASP A 77 2.09 -15.63 5.68
C ASP A 77 1.98 -14.32 4.89
N TYR A 78 1.37 -13.29 5.48
CA TYR A 78 1.19 -11.98 4.87
C TYR A 78 2.51 -11.32 4.47
N ALA A 79 3.64 -11.72 5.07
CA ALA A 79 4.97 -11.21 4.76
C ALA A 79 5.77 -12.11 3.79
N THR A 80 5.30 -13.31 3.47
CA THR A 80 6.06 -14.26 2.64
C THR A 80 6.32 -13.75 1.22
N HIS A 81 5.34 -13.07 0.64
CA HIS A 81 5.40 -12.60 -0.74
C HIS A 81 5.71 -11.09 -0.82
N PRO A 82 6.31 -10.62 -1.93
CA PRO A 82 6.54 -9.20 -2.16
C PRO A 82 5.25 -8.41 -1.98
N ARG A 83 5.29 -7.43 -1.09
CA ARG A 83 4.11 -6.64 -0.72
C ARG A 83 4.46 -5.16 -0.67
N GLY A 84 3.43 -4.37 -0.44
CA GLY A 84 3.62 -2.94 -0.33
C GLY A 84 2.33 -2.20 -0.06
N ARG A 85 2.43 -0.88 -0.17
CA ARG A 85 1.35 0.05 0.13
C ARG A 85 1.36 1.19 -0.85
N VAL A 86 0.19 1.52 -1.39
CA VAL A 86 -0.05 2.72 -2.18
C VAL A 86 -0.69 3.74 -1.27
N LEU A 87 -0.02 4.87 -1.11
CA LEU A 87 -0.48 5.98 -0.30
C LEU A 87 -0.47 7.27 -1.11
N TYR A 88 -1.07 8.31 -0.56
CA TYR A 88 -1.12 9.62 -1.20
C TYR A 88 -0.45 10.68 -0.34
N ASP A 89 0.49 11.42 -0.93
CA ASP A 89 1.17 12.56 -0.31
C ASP A 89 0.35 13.83 -0.55
N LEU A 90 -0.25 14.36 0.52
CA LEU A 90 -1.07 15.56 0.47
C LEU A 90 -0.25 16.83 0.22
N GLN A 91 1.03 16.83 0.60
CA GLN A 91 1.90 18.00 0.45
C GLN A 91 2.42 18.11 -0.98
N ASN A 92 2.83 16.98 -1.56
CA ASN A 92 3.38 16.93 -2.91
C ASN A 92 2.34 16.56 -3.98
N ASN A 93 1.10 16.29 -3.59
CA ASN A 93 -0.03 15.99 -4.48
C ASN A 93 0.26 14.83 -5.45
N ARG A 94 0.86 13.75 -4.94
CA ARG A 94 1.27 12.58 -5.72
C ARG A 94 1.09 11.28 -4.95
N HIS A 95 1.02 10.16 -5.66
CA HIS A 95 1.05 8.85 -5.02
C HIS A 95 2.48 8.46 -4.61
N ILE A 96 2.59 7.67 -3.55
CA ILE A 96 3.82 6.97 -3.18
C ILE A 96 3.51 5.49 -3.15
N ILE A 97 4.26 4.70 -3.91
CA ILE A 97 4.18 3.25 -3.94
C ILE A 97 5.35 2.71 -3.13
N PHE A 98 5.11 2.28 -1.91
CA PHE A 98 6.09 1.49 -1.17
C PHE A 98 6.09 0.07 -1.69
N ALA A 99 7.25 -0.40 -2.13
CA ALA A 99 7.38 -1.69 -2.78
C ALA A 99 8.61 -2.45 -2.29
N ASP A 100 8.43 -3.73 -2.00
CA ASP A 100 9.54 -4.67 -1.82
C ASP A 100 10.46 -4.73 -3.05
N LYS A 101 11.75 -5.03 -2.83
CA LYS A 101 12.77 -5.12 -3.89
C LYS A 101 12.41 -6.15 -4.97
N CYS A 102 11.72 -7.24 -4.63
CA CYS A 102 11.29 -8.24 -5.61
C CYS A 102 10.09 -7.81 -6.46
N VAL A 103 9.46 -6.65 -6.16
CA VAL A 103 8.40 -6.10 -7.03
C VAL A 103 9.04 -5.57 -8.32
N THR A 104 8.66 -6.17 -9.44
CA THR A 104 9.20 -5.86 -10.77
C THR A 104 8.61 -4.57 -11.33
N GLN A 105 9.31 -3.96 -12.31
CA GLN A 105 8.81 -2.76 -12.98
C GLN A 105 7.45 -2.99 -13.65
N ASP A 106 7.23 -4.14 -14.29
CA ASP A 106 5.95 -4.47 -14.91
C ASP A 106 4.82 -4.53 -13.88
N ASN A 107 5.09 -5.05 -12.68
CA ASN A 107 4.10 -5.07 -11.62
C ASN A 107 3.87 -3.70 -10.99
N ILE A 108 4.87 -2.81 -10.97
CA ILE A 108 4.65 -1.39 -10.65
C ILE A 108 3.70 -0.76 -11.67
N LEU A 109 3.83 -1.06 -12.97
CA LEU A 109 2.91 -0.53 -13.99
C LEU A 109 1.49 -1.09 -13.81
N LYS A 110 1.34 -2.38 -13.49
CA LYS A 110 0.04 -2.96 -13.13
C LYS A 110 -0.58 -2.29 -11.90
N LEU A 111 0.22 -1.93 -10.89
CA LEU A 111 -0.24 -1.17 -9.73
C LEU A 111 -0.72 0.23 -10.12
N VAL A 112 0.05 0.94 -10.97
CA VAL A 112 -0.34 2.26 -11.49
C VAL A 112 -1.68 2.20 -12.21
N GLU A 113 -1.93 1.14 -12.98
CA GLU A 113 -3.23 0.91 -13.62
C GLU A 113 -4.32 0.55 -12.60
N ALA A 114 -4.06 -0.41 -11.71
CA ALA A 114 -5.05 -0.92 -10.75
C ALA A 114 -5.53 0.13 -9.73
N PHE A 115 -4.66 1.11 -9.41
CA PHE A 115 -4.93 2.25 -8.54
C PHE A 115 -5.29 3.52 -9.31
N GLU A 116 -5.50 3.43 -10.62
CA GLU A 116 -5.93 4.54 -11.48
C GLU A 116 -5.00 5.77 -11.42
N ILE A 117 -3.70 5.53 -11.24
CA ILE A 117 -2.67 6.55 -11.07
C ILE A 117 -2.24 7.16 -12.42
N GLY A 118 -2.41 6.46 -13.54
CA GLY A 118 -1.76 6.73 -14.85
C GLY A 118 -1.89 8.15 -15.46
N GLY A 119 -2.70 9.04 -14.89
CA GLY A 119 -2.77 10.48 -15.24
C GLY A 119 -2.14 11.43 -14.22
N SER A 120 -1.51 10.91 -13.16
CA SER A 120 -0.97 11.66 -12.02
C SER A 120 0.48 11.26 -11.74
N GLU A 121 1.22 12.15 -11.06
CA GLU A 121 2.57 11.85 -10.60
C GLU A 121 2.58 10.78 -9.49
N TYR A 122 3.64 9.97 -9.46
CA TYR A 122 3.92 9.03 -8.38
C TYR A 122 5.42 8.81 -8.17
N THR A 123 5.79 8.39 -6.96
CA THR A 123 7.13 7.87 -6.65
C THR A 123 7.06 6.41 -6.25
N VAL A 124 8.14 5.67 -6.46
CA VAL A 124 8.31 4.30 -5.94
C VAL A 124 9.42 4.35 -4.91
N GLU A 125 9.12 3.87 -3.71
CA GLU A 125 10.02 3.92 -2.56
C GLU A 125 10.20 2.51 -1.98
N ARG A 126 11.36 2.25 -1.36
CA ARG A 126 11.65 1.00 -0.65
C ARG A 126 11.46 1.21 0.84
N ASP A 127 10.88 0.23 1.52
CA ASP A 127 10.68 0.25 2.96
C ASP A 127 10.88 -1.18 3.48
N PHE A 128 11.81 -1.31 4.44
CA PHE A 128 12.19 -2.59 5.06
C PHE A 128 11.00 -3.31 5.70
N HIS A 129 9.98 -2.56 6.13
CA HIS A 129 8.76 -3.14 6.67
C HIS A 129 7.99 -4.01 5.66
N TYR A 130 8.17 -3.82 4.36
CA TYR A 130 7.48 -4.59 3.33
C TYR A 130 8.33 -5.71 2.71
N MET A 131 9.52 -5.99 3.25
CA MET A 131 10.37 -7.03 2.71
C MET A 131 9.69 -8.40 2.72
N CYS A 132 9.82 -9.12 1.61
CA CYS A 132 9.44 -10.52 1.54
C CYS A 132 10.51 -11.42 2.16
N ASP A 133 10.17 -12.67 2.47
CA ASP A 133 11.09 -13.66 3.08
C ASP A 133 12.43 -13.75 2.32
N LYS A 134 12.38 -13.70 0.97
CA LYS A 134 13.58 -13.70 0.14
C LYS A 134 14.42 -12.45 0.36
N CYS A 135 13.82 -11.27 0.38
CA CYS A 135 14.55 -10.03 0.58
C CYS A 135 15.07 -9.86 2.01
N VAL A 136 14.38 -10.42 3.00
CA VAL A 136 14.91 -10.52 4.37
C VAL A 136 16.16 -11.41 4.36
N ALA A 137 16.07 -12.62 3.80
CA ALA A 137 17.22 -13.53 3.73
C ALA A 137 18.42 -12.92 2.98
N ASP A 138 18.19 -12.32 1.80
CA ASP A 138 19.23 -11.62 1.03
C ASP A 138 19.87 -10.50 1.87
N TYR A 139 19.08 -9.73 2.63
CA TYR A 139 19.58 -8.64 3.47
C TYR A 139 20.42 -9.15 4.64
N GLU A 140 19.96 -10.21 5.31
CA GLU A 140 20.65 -10.80 6.46
C GLU A 140 21.97 -11.46 6.07
N GLU A 141 22.05 -12.08 4.89
CA GLU A 141 23.31 -12.60 4.33
C GLU A 141 24.34 -11.48 4.11
N ASP A 142 23.90 -10.32 3.60
CA ASP A 142 24.76 -9.19 3.27
C ASP A 142 25.14 -8.32 4.50
N ASN A 143 24.25 -8.22 5.52
CA ASN A 143 24.34 -7.20 6.56
C ASN A 143 24.26 -7.74 8.01
N GLY A 144 23.98 -9.03 8.20
CA GLY A 144 23.67 -9.62 9.51
C GLY A 144 22.18 -9.53 9.88
N SER A 145 21.80 -10.23 10.96
CA SER A 145 20.40 -10.36 11.43
C SER A 145 19.71 -9.01 11.58
N ILE A 146 18.50 -8.88 11.04
CA ILE A 146 17.67 -7.68 11.22
C ILE A 146 16.89 -7.71 12.55
N PHE A 147 16.91 -8.84 13.25
CA PHE A 147 16.17 -9.09 14.49
C PHE A 147 17.04 -9.19 15.74
N ASP A 148 18.35 -8.97 15.60
CA ASP A 148 19.29 -8.92 16.73
C ASP A 148 19.37 -7.49 17.27
N ASP A 149 18.41 -7.11 18.12
CA ASP A 149 18.53 -6.01 19.10
C ASP A 149 18.95 -6.55 20.48
#